data_AF-A0A914Q6K3-F1
#
_entry.id   AF-A0A914Q6K3-F1
#
_cell.length_a   1.000
_cell.length_b   1.000
_cell.length_c   1.000
_cell.angle_alpha   90.00
_cell.angle_beta   90.00
_cell.angle_gamma   90.00
#
_symmetry.space_group_name_H-M   'P 1'
#
loop_
_entity.id
_entity.type
_entity.pdbx_description
1 polymer ?
#
loop_
_entity_poly.entity_id
_entity_poly.type
_entity_poly.pdbx_seq_one_letter_code
_entity_poly.pdbx_strand_id
1 'polypeptide(L)'
;MAGMRVETANSISDLKELATLEETFMNDLRKKDCKSVFKNVQRVMGEAESAMKKDDKAGAYVLYMRAGALCSIIQKSPHKQNFSKTEEGIKFIEFFKMIIENINQLSTHLQQYYSDRQLAVELSKANLENEVIIPIKVEQPVKPQLSEDVFDELITPKQLVDYAKKGRRILIIDYREKTDVQINFKGHADGSNIVVALCPPQYIE
;
A
#
# COMPACT_ATOMS: atom_id res chain seq x y z
N MET A 1 6.81 -21.27 -1.64
CA MET A 1 5.99 -20.48 -2.59
C MET A 1 6.70 -19.14 -2.77
N ALA A 2 7.03 -18.80 -4.02
CA ALA A 2 7.84 -17.64 -4.35
C ALA A 2 7.18 -16.34 -3.86
N GLY A 3 7.94 -15.50 -3.15
CA GLY A 3 7.55 -14.15 -2.76
C GLY A 3 7.52 -13.25 -3.99
N MET A 4 6.38 -13.21 -4.67
CA MET A 4 6.12 -12.24 -5.74
C MET A 4 5.76 -10.92 -5.07
N ARG A 5 6.53 -9.87 -5.36
CA ARG A 5 6.44 -8.58 -4.67
C ARG A 5 5.14 -7.87 -5.07
N VAL A 6 4.22 -7.79 -4.11
CA VAL A 6 2.97 -7.02 -4.19
C VAL A 6 3.22 -5.55 -4.53
N GLU A 7 4.44 -5.07 -4.29
CA GLU A 7 4.93 -3.70 -4.57
C GLU A 7 4.76 -3.24 -6.03
N THR A 8 4.62 -4.15 -7.00
CA THR A 8 4.44 -3.79 -8.42
C THR A 8 2.99 -3.62 -8.85
N ALA A 9 2.02 -3.93 -7.99
CA ALA A 9 0.60 -3.80 -8.30
C ALA A 9 0.15 -2.32 -8.27
N ASN A 10 -0.42 -1.85 -9.37
CA ASN A 10 -0.93 -0.49 -9.53
C ASN A 10 -2.47 -0.44 -9.55
N SER A 11 -3.13 -1.59 -9.50
CA SER A 11 -4.58 -1.69 -9.45
C SER A 11 -5.06 -2.87 -8.61
N ILE A 12 -6.33 -2.84 -8.23
CA ILE A 12 -6.98 -4.00 -7.61
C ILE A 12 -7.07 -5.20 -8.56
N SER A 13 -7.08 -4.97 -9.88
CA SER A 13 -7.07 -6.03 -10.88
C SER A 13 -5.75 -6.80 -10.84
N ASP A 14 -4.63 -6.09 -10.73
CA ASP A 14 -3.30 -6.70 -10.64
C ASP A 14 -3.20 -7.58 -9.40
N LEU A 15 -3.77 -7.13 -8.27
CA LEU A 15 -3.83 -7.92 -7.04
C LEU A 15 -4.68 -9.19 -7.20
N LYS A 16 -5.79 -9.11 -7.94
CA LYS A 16 -6.62 -10.30 -8.23
C LYS A 16 -5.86 -11.30 -9.10
N GLU A 17 -5.10 -10.83 -10.08
CA GLU A 17 -4.26 -11.67 -10.92
C GLU A 17 -3.17 -12.37 -10.07
N LEU A 18 -2.48 -11.62 -9.21
CA LEU A 18 -1.50 -12.16 -8.26
C LEU A 18 -2.11 -13.17 -7.28
N ALA A 19 -3.40 -13.05 -6.98
CA ALA A 19 -4.12 -13.99 -6.13
C ALA A 19 -4.48 -15.31 -6.83
N THR A 20 -4.32 -15.40 -8.14
CA THR A 20 -4.61 -16.62 -8.90
C THR A 20 -3.67 -17.74 -8.47
N LEU A 21 -4.25 -18.91 -8.17
CA LEU A 21 -3.49 -20.11 -7.86
C LEU A 21 -3.35 -20.95 -9.13
N GLU A 22 -2.21 -21.62 -9.29
CA GLU A 22 -1.97 -22.51 -10.44
C GLU A 22 -3.05 -23.60 -10.52
N GLU A 23 -3.61 -23.82 -11.71
CA GLU A 23 -4.71 -24.78 -11.88
C GLU A 23 -4.26 -26.23 -11.59
N THR A 24 -2.99 -26.56 -11.84
CA THR A 24 -2.38 -27.85 -11.45
C THR A 24 -2.47 -28.07 -9.93
N PHE A 25 -2.06 -27.07 -9.15
CA PHE A 25 -2.17 -27.09 -7.70
C PHE A 25 -3.63 -27.20 -7.23
N MET A 26 -4.54 -26.44 -7.85
CA MET A 26 -5.97 -26.49 -7.53
C MET A 26 -6.58 -27.87 -7.85
N ASN A 27 -6.21 -28.48 -8.96
CA ASN A 27 -6.67 -29.82 -9.36
C ASN A 27 -6.18 -30.90 -8.39
N ASP A 28 -4.95 -30.81 -7.91
CA ASP A 28 -4.43 -31.74 -6.92
C ASP A 28 -5.12 -31.60 -5.57
N LEU A 29 -5.51 -30.38 -5.17
CA LEU A 29 -6.30 -30.16 -3.96
C LEU A 29 -7.74 -30.67 -4.10
N ARG A 30 -8.36 -30.59 -5.28
CA ARG A 30 -9.72 -31.14 -5.53
C ARG A 30 -9.81 -32.65 -5.32
N LYS A 31 -8.69 -33.38 -5.46
CA LYS A 31 -8.60 -34.83 -5.20
C LYS A 31 -8.45 -35.17 -3.71
N LYS A 32 -8.19 -34.19 -2.84
CA LYS A 32 -7.97 -34.39 -1.40
C LYS A 32 -9.28 -34.27 -0.62
N ASP A 33 -9.27 -34.81 0.60
CA ASP A 33 -10.38 -34.64 1.53
C ASP A 33 -10.52 -33.19 2.03
N CYS A 34 -11.72 -32.83 2.48
CA CYS A 34 -12.01 -31.47 2.96
C CYS A 34 -11.10 -31.06 4.11
N LYS A 35 -10.69 -32.00 4.97
CA LYS A 35 -9.81 -31.75 6.12
C LYS A 35 -8.40 -31.33 5.67
N SER A 36 -7.85 -31.98 4.65
CA SER A 36 -6.53 -31.64 4.10
C SER A 36 -6.55 -30.31 3.36
N VAL A 37 -7.64 -30.01 2.64
CA VAL A 37 -7.81 -28.69 2.01
C VAL A 37 -7.96 -27.62 3.10
N PHE A 38 -8.70 -27.90 4.17
CA PHE A 38 -8.89 -26.94 5.26
C PHE A 38 -7.58 -26.57 5.97
N LYS A 39 -6.66 -27.53 6.16
CA LYS A 39 -5.32 -27.20 6.67
C LYS A 39 -4.57 -26.18 5.81
N ASN A 40 -4.77 -26.21 4.48
CA ASN A 40 -4.20 -25.20 3.59
C ASN A 40 -4.87 -23.84 3.76
N VAL A 41 -6.19 -23.81 3.94
CA VAL A 41 -6.94 -22.57 4.27
C VAL A 41 -6.38 -21.96 5.56
N GLN A 42 -6.22 -22.75 6.62
CA GLN A 42 -5.70 -22.28 7.90
C GLN A 42 -4.30 -21.69 7.79
N ARG A 43 -3.41 -22.35 7.03
CA ARG A 43 -2.05 -21.84 6.80
C ARG A 43 -2.06 -20.50 6.08
N VAL A 44 -2.80 -20.40 4.96
CA VAL A 44 -2.87 -19.16 4.17
C VAL A 44 -3.54 -18.04 4.97
N MET A 45 -4.53 -18.34 5.81
CA MET A 45 -5.09 -17.35 6.73
C MET A 45 -4.09 -16.85 7.76
N GLY A 46 -3.30 -17.73 8.39
CA GLY A 46 -2.26 -17.30 9.32
C GLY A 46 -1.19 -16.41 8.66
N GLU A 47 -0.88 -16.67 7.39
CA GLU A 47 -0.03 -15.79 6.57
C GLU A 47 -0.71 -14.43 6.31
N ALA A 48 -2.01 -14.41 5.98
CA ALA A 48 -2.77 -13.18 5.76
C ALA A 48 -2.85 -12.30 7.02
N GLU A 49 -3.13 -12.89 8.18
CA GLU A 49 -3.13 -12.20 9.47
C GLU A 49 -1.75 -11.64 9.81
N SER A 50 -0.68 -12.36 9.46
CA SER A 50 0.69 -11.90 9.65
C SER A 50 1.02 -10.71 8.74
N ALA A 51 0.49 -10.68 7.50
CA ALA A 51 0.61 -9.54 6.61
C ALA A 51 -0.15 -8.31 7.17
N MET A 52 -1.37 -8.50 7.67
CA MET A 52 -2.14 -7.44 8.33
C MET A 52 -1.39 -6.83 9.54
N LYS A 53 -0.75 -7.66 10.37
CA LYS A 53 0.07 -7.18 11.50
C LYS A 53 1.29 -6.35 11.07
N LYS A 54 1.75 -6.52 9.83
CA LYS A 54 2.85 -5.75 9.23
C LYS A 54 2.36 -4.56 8.41
N ASP A 55 1.06 -4.26 8.47
CA ASP A 55 0.38 -3.23 7.65
C ASP A 55 0.50 -3.46 6.14
N ASP A 56 0.78 -4.71 5.72
CA ASP A 56 0.78 -5.10 4.31
C ASP A 56 -0.64 -5.48 3.87
N LYS A 57 -1.48 -4.46 3.68
CA LYS A 57 -2.89 -4.61 3.29
C LYS A 57 -3.07 -5.28 1.92
N ALA A 58 -2.18 -4.96 0.97
CA ALA A 58 -2.25 -5.52 -0.38
C ALA A 58 -1.84 -7.00 -0.39
N GLY A 59 -0.78 -7.37 0.33
CA GLY A 59 -0.38 -8.77 0.48
C GLY A 59 -1.40 -9.58 1.27
N ALA A 60 -1.98 -9.00 2.34
CA ALA A 60 -3.08 -9.61 3.06
C ALA A 60 -4.29 -9.87 2.15
N TYR A 61 -4.67 -8.91 1.29
CA TYR A 61 -5.77 -9.07 0.34
C TYR A 61 -5.52 -10.24 -0.62
N VAL A 62 -4.33 -10.33 -1.21
CA VAL A 62 -3.95 -11.44 -2.10
C VAL A 62 -4.06 -12.79 -1.37
N LEU A 63 -3.60 -12.87 -0.13
CA LEU A 63 -3.65 -14.09 0.68
C LEU A 63 -5.09 -14.47 1.06
N TYR A 64 -5.93 -13.51 1.44
CA TYR A 64 -7.34 -13.78 1.71
C TYR A 64 -8.08 -14.24 0.45
N MET A 65 -7.80 -13.65 -0.71
CA MET A 65 -8.35 -14.09 -2.00
C MET A 65 -7.95 -15.54 -2.32
N ARG A 66 -6.68 -15.91 -2.11
CA ARG A 66 -6.20 -17.30 -2.22
C ARG A 66 -6.90 -18.23 -1.25
N ALA A 67 -7.07 -17.82 0.01
CA ALA A 67 -7.81 -18.59 1.01
C ALA A 67 -9.28 -18.80 0.57
N GLY A 68 -9.92 -17.78 0.00
CA GLY A 68 -11.26 -17.87 -0.58
C GLY A 68 -11.36 -18.88 -1.73
N ALA A 69 -10.36 -18.89 -2.63
CA ALA A 69 -10.28 -19.88 -3.70
C ALA A 69 -10.15 -21.31 -3.15
N LEU A 70 -9.34 -21.52 -2.11
CA LEU A 70 -9.22 -22.81 -1.42
C LEU A 70 -10.53 -23.22 -0.73
N CYS A 71 -11.21 -22.28 -0.07
CA CYS A 71 -12.54 -22.52 0.52
C CYS A 71 -13.55 -22.96 -0.54
N SER A 72 -13.47 -22.44 -1.77
CA SER A 72 -14.36 -22.84 -2.86
C SER A 72 -14.25 -24.32 -3.23
N ILE A 73 -13.07 -24.95 -3.04
CA ILE A 73 -12.89 -26.39 -3.24
C ILE A 73 -13.72 -27.17 -2.23
N ILE A 74 -13.65 -26.79 -0.95
CA ILE A 74 -14.43 -27.42 0.13
C ILE A 74 -15.92 -27.18 -0.11
N GLN A 75 -16.33 -25.98 -0.52
CA GLN A 75 -17.72 -25.64 -0.80
C GLN A 75 -18.33 -26.47 -1.93
N LYS A 76 -17.53 -26.83 -2.94
CA LYS A 76 -17.94 -27.63 -4.11
C LYS A 76 -17.76 -29.15 -3.91
N SER A 77 -17.15 -29.57 -2.80
CA SER A 77 -16.91 -30.99 -2.54
C SER A 77 -18.22 -31.73 -2.26
N PRO A 78 -18.43 -32.94 -2.83
CA PRO A 78 -19.60 -33.77 -2.51
C PRO A 78 -19.64 -34.17 -1.03
N HIS A 79 -18.50 -34.13 -0.33
CA HIS A 79 -18.39 -34.50 1.08
C HIS A 79 -18.56 -33.31 2.04
N LYS A 80 -18.86 -32.11 1.54
CA LYS A 80 -19.02 -30.89 2.34
C LYS A 80 -19.98 -31.08 3.52
N GLN A 81 -21.15 -31.70 3.30
CA GLN A 81 -22.18 -31.84 4.35
C GLN A 81 -21.68 -32.67 5.53
N ASN A 82 -20.92 -33.74 5.27
CA ASN A 82 -20.34 -34.57 6.31
C ASN A 82 -19.22 -33.82 7.02
N PHE A 83 -18.37 -33.11 6.27
CA PHE A 83 -17.32 -32.28 6.82
C PHE A 83 -17.87 -31.18 7.75
N SER A 84 -18.95 -30.49 7.38
CA SER A 84 -19.53 -29.41 8.20
C SER A 84 -20.04 -29.85 9.58
N LYS A 85 -20.21 -31.15 9.81
CA LYS A 85 -20.62 -31.72 11.10
C LYS A 85 -19.43 -32.05 12.02
N THR A 86 -18.20 -31.97 11.53
CA THR A 86 -17.00 -32.17 12.35
C THR A 86 -16.59 -30.85 13.01
N GLU A 87 -15.73 -30.95 14.03
CA GLU A 87 -15.18 -29.77 14.71
C GLU A 87 -14.43 -28.85 13.71
N GLU A 88 -13.65 -29.42 12.79
CA GLU A 88 -12.98 -28.65 11.75
C GLU A 88 -13.94 -28.03 10.75
N GLY A 89 -15.06 -28.70 10.45
CA GLY A 89 -16.10 -28.14 9.59
C GLY A 89 -16.79 -26.92 10.19
N ILE A 90 -17.01 -26.92 11.51
CA ILE A 90 -17.56 -25.77 12.24
C ILE A 90 -16.57 -24.59 12.16
N LYS A 91 -15.29 -24.82 12.48
CA LYS A 91 -14.22 -23.81 12.37
C LYS A 91 -14.08 -23.27 10.95
N PHE A 92 -14.24 -24.14 9.94
CA PHE A 92 -14.22 -23.73 8.54
C PHE A 92 -15.30 -22.69 8.22
N ILE A 93 -16.51 -22.82 8.77
CA ILE A 93 -17.59 -21.85 8.54
C ILE A 93 -17.20 -20.47 9.09
N GLU A 94 -16.60 -20.42 10.27
CA GLU A 94 -16.11 -19.18 10.89
C GLU A 94 -14.99 -18.55 10.04
N PHE A 95 -14.01 -19.36 9.65
CA PHE A 95 -12.89 -18.94 8.78
C PHE A 95 -13.41 -18.40 7.45
N PHE A 96 -14.38 -19.08 6.84
CA PHE A 96 -14.94 -18.66 5.56
C PHE A 96 -15.64 -17.30 5.66
N LYS A 97 -16.40 -17.06 6.74
CA LYS A 97 -17.02 -15.74 6.99
C LYS A 97 -15.96 -14.66 7.15
N MET A 98 -14.94 -14.91 7.98
CA MET A 98 -13.85 -13.96 8.20
C MET A 98 -13.10 -13.64 6.90
N ILE A 99 -12.82 -14.63 6.06
CA ILE A 99 -12.17 -14.43 4.77
C ILE A 99 -13.01 -13.49 3.89
N ILE A 100 -14.31 -13.76 3.73
CA ILE A 100 -15.19 -12.93 2.90
C ILE A 100 -15.24 -11.50 3.42
N GLU A 101 -15.39 -11.33 4.73
CA GLU A 101 -15.44 -10.01 5.36
C GLU A 101 -14.14 -9.21 5.11
N ASN A 102 -12.98 -9.83 5.33
CA ASN A 102 -11.69 -9.20 5.09
C ASN A 102 -11.46 -8.89 3.61
N ILE A 103 -11.85 -9.78 2.69
CA ILE A 103 -11.79 -9.51 1.24
C ILE A 103 -12.59 -8.25 0.91
N ASN A 104 -13.83 -8.15 1.41
CA ASN A 104 -14.69 -7.01 1.12
C ASN A 104 -14.12 -5.70 1.67
N GLN A 105 -13.73 -5.70 2.96
CA GLN A 105 -13.16 -4.51 3.61
C GLN A 105 -11.89 -4.03 2.92
N LEU A 106 -10.95 -4.95 2.64
CA LEU A 106 -9.70 -4.63 1.96
C LEU A 106 -9.94 -4.23 0.50
N SER A 107 -10.88 -4.86 -0.19
CA SER A 107 -11.23 -4.51 -1.57
C SER A 107 -11.70 -3.06 -1.65
N THR A 108 -12.60 -2.63 -0.76
CA THR A 108 -13.08 -1.24 -0.73
C THR A 108 -11.94 -0.27 -0.43
N HIS A 109 -11.12 -0.56 0.58
CA HIS A 109 -9.99 0.30 0.95
C HIS A 109 -8.96 0.42 -0.18
N LEU A 110 -8.57 -0.71 -0.79
CA LEU A 110 -7.56 -0.73 -1.85
C LEU A 110 -8.08 -0.10 -3.14
N GLN A 111 -9.35 -0.30 -3.48
CA GLN A 111 -9.96 0.35 -4.62
C GLN A 111 -9.93 1.87 -4.47
N GLN A 112 -10.28 2.41 -3.30
CA GLN A 112 -10.17 3.83 -3.01
C GLN A 112 -8.71 4.31 -3.14
N TYR A 113 -7.78 3.61 -2.49
CA TYR A 113 -6.35 3.95 -2.51
C TYR A 113 -5.78 4.04 -3.94
N TYR A 114 -6.07 3.06 -4.80
CA TYR A 114 -5.59 3.08 -6.18
C TYR A 114 -6.30 4.15 -7.02
N SER A 115 -7.58 4.41 -6.78
CA SER A 115 -8.31 5.50 -7.44
C SER A 115 -7.71 6.87 -7.09
N ASP A 116 -7.46 7.13 -5.81
CA ASP A 116 -6.87 8.40 -5.35
C ASP A 116 -5.45 8.58 -5.91
N ARG A 117 -4.68 7.49 -5.97
CA ARG A 117 -3.34 7.50 -6.57
C ARG A 117 -3.38 7.81 -8.08
N GLN A 118 -4.34 7.26 -8.81
CA GLN A 118 -4.52 7.56 -10.24
C GLN A 118 -4.90 9.02 -10.46
N LEU A 119 -5.86 9.53 -9.69
CA LEU A 119 -6.27 10.93 -9.74
C LEU A 119 -5.09 11.88 -9.44
N ALA A 120 -4.26 11.56 -8.44
CA ALA A 120 -3.08 12.36 -8.13
C ALA A 120 -2.07 12.41 -9.29
N VAL A 121 -1.87 11.28 -10.00
CA VAL A 121 -1.00 11.23 -11.19
C VAL A 121 -1.60 12.01 -12.35
N GLU A 122 -2.91 11.92 -12.57
CA GLU A 122 -3.60 12.67 -13.63
C GLU A 122 -3.56 14.18 -13.39
N LEU A 123 -3.82 14.62 -12.14
CA LEU A 123 -3.70 16.04 -11.76
C LEU A 123 -2.28 16.56 -11.94
N SER A 124 -1.27 15.76 -11.58
CA SER A 124 0.13 16.12 -11.80
C SER A 124 0.45 16.29 -13.30
N LYS A 125 -0.10 15.44 -14.17
CA LYS A 125 0.09 15.55 -15.63
C LYS A 125 -0.68 16.73 -16.23
N ALA A 126 -1.92 16.96 -15.80
CA ALA A 126 -2.74 18.07 -16.27
C ALA A 126 -2.15 19.44 -15.90
N ASN A 127 -1.43 19.52 -14.78
CA ASN A 127 -0.70 20.74 -14.38
C ASN A 127 0.57 20.95 -15.23
N LEU A 128 1.20 19.89 -15.75
CA LEU A 128 2.33 19.98 -16.69
C LEU A 128 1.88 20.39 -18.11
N GLU A 129 0.68 19.98 -18.54
CA GLU A 129 0.16 20.31 -19.88
C GLU A 129 -0.44 21.72 -19.99
N ASN A 130 -0.77 22.36 -18.87
CA ASN A 130 -1.31 23.74 -18.82
C ASN A 130 -0.24 24.82 -18.58
N GLU A 131 1.05 24.49 -18.65
CA GLU A 131 2.09 25.51 -18.77
C GLU A 131 1.99 26.16 -20.16
N VAL A 132 1.18 27.22 -20.24
CA VAL A 132 1.19 28.16 -21.36
C VAL A 132 2.58 28.79 -21.40
N ILE A 133 3.44 28.28 -22.29
CA ILE A 133 4.72 28.90 -22.61
C ILE A 133 4.42 30.25 -23.28
N ILE A 134 4.32 31.31 -22.47
CA ILE A 134 4.32 32.68 -22.97
C ILE A 134 5.77 32.99 -23.34
N PRO A 135 6.11 33.24 -24.61
CA PRO A 135 7.49 33.55 -24.99
C PRO A 135 7.83 34.96 -24.50
N ILE A 136 8.46 35.04 -23.33
CA ILE A 136 8.99 36.31 -22.82
C ILE A 136 10.32 36.56 -23.52
N LYS A 137 10.35 37.60 -24.36
CA LYS A 137 11.58 38.17 -24.94
C LYS A 137 12.54 38.52 -23.80
N VAL A 138 13.75 37.98 -23.91
CA VAL A 138 14.85 38.13 -22.96
C VAL A 138 15.34 39.57 -22.92
N GLU A 139 14.99 40.32 -21.87
CA GLU A 139 15.73 41.50 -21.42
C GLU A 139 16.07 41.37 -19.93
N GLN A 140 17.35 41.03 -19.68
CA GLN A 140 18.19 41.25 -18.48
C GLN A 140 17.66 40.88 -17.06
N PRO A 141 18.57 40.49 -16.14
CA PRO A 141 18.21 39.69 -14.97
C PRO A 141 17.64 40.57 -13.86
N VAL A 142 16.31 40.62 -13.76
CA VAL A 142 15.62 41.05 -12.55
C VAL A 142 15.39 39.81 -11.69
N LYS A 143 15.83 39.88 -10.42
CA LYS A 143 15.70 38.83 -9.41
C LYS A 143 14.32 38.15 -9.51
N PRO A 144 14.24 36.81 -9.48
CA PRO A 144 12.96 36.13 -9.57
C PRO A 144 12.12 36.52 -8.34
N GLN A 145 11.06 37.28 -8.58
CA GLN A 145 9.91 37.31 -7.69
C GLN A 145 9.25 35.95 -7.85
N LEU A 146 9.48 35.08 -6.87
CA LEU A 146 8.76 33.82 -6.71
C LEU A 146 7.25 34.13 -6.69
N SER A 147 6.52 33.58 -7.64
CA SER A 147 5.06 33.58 -7.64
C SER A 147 4.55 32.89 -6.37
N GLU A 148 3.59 33.53 -5.69
CA GLU A 148 3.16 33.18 -4.33
C GLU A 148 2.39 31.84 -4.19
N ASP A 149 2.06 31.12 -5.27
CA ASP A 149 1.02 30.07 -5.20
C ASP A 149 1.52 28.62 -5.41
N VAL A 150 2.63 28.21 -4.80
CA VAL A 150 3.03 26.76 -4.80
C VAL A 150 3.06 26.12 -3.41
N PHE A 151 2.99 26.91 -2.32
CA PHE A 151 2.85 26.39 -0.96
C PHE A 151 2.06 27.37 -0.07
N ASP A 152 0.73 27.21 0.01
CA ASP A 152 -0.14 28.08 0.84
C ASP A 152 0.04 27.89 2.37
N GLU A 153 0.80 26.89 2.81
CA GLU A 153 1.13 26.71 4.24
C GLU A 153 2.65 26.77 4.48
N LEU A 154 3.12 27.97 4.82
CA LEU A 154 4.44 28.17 5.38
C LEU A 154 4.48 27.68 6.83
N ILE A 155 5.05 26.49 7.06
CA ILE A 155 5.34 26.03 8.41
C ILE A 155 6.54 26.80 8.99
N THR A 156 6.33 27.49 10.11
CA THR A 156 7.44 28.13 10.82
C THR A 156 8.34 27.07 11.48
N PRO A 157 9.63 27.36 11.71
CA PRO A 157 10.52 26.44 12.43
C PRO A 157 9.97 26.00 13.80
N LYS A 158 9.25 26.89 14.49
CA LYS A 158 8.61 26.58 15.77
C LYS A 158 7.49 25.55 15.61
N GLN A 159 6.63 25.70 14.60
CA GLN A 159 5.56 24.74 14.32
C GLN A 159 6.11 23.37 13.93
N LEU A 160 7.21 23.33 13.16
CA LEU A 160 7.90 22.08 12.81
C LEU A 160 8.45 21.37 14.06
N VAL A 161 9.08 22.11 14.97
CA VAL A 161 9.59 21.58 16.24
C VAL A 161 8.45 21.06 17.11
N ASP A 162 7.34 21.79 17.23
CA ASP A 162 6.19 21.38 18.02
C ASP A 162 5.47 20.17 17.40
N TYR A 163 5.51 20.04 16.08
CA TYR A 163 5.05 18.84 15.36
C TYR A 163 5.94 17.62 15.65
N ALA A 164 7.27 17.80 15.65
CA ALA A 164 8.24 16.75 15.97
C ALA A 164 8.12 16.25 17.42
N LYS A 165 7.90 17.17 18.37
CA LYS A 165 7.75 16.87 19.79
C LYS A 165 6.54 16.00 20.12
N LYS A 166 5.56 15.88 19.21
CA LYS A 166 4.38 15.00 19.37
C LYS A 166 4.68 13.52 19.07
N GLY A 167 5.95 13.13 18.91
CA GLY A 167 6.36 11.75 18.66
C GLY A 167 6.05 11.25 17.24
N ARG A 168 5.81 12.17 16.30
CA ARG A 168 5.54 11.84 14.89
C ARG A 168 6.86 11.69 14.13
N ARG A 169 6.89 10.76 13.16
CA ARG A 169 8.00 10.63 12.21
C ARG A 169 7.88 11.73 11.15
N ILE A 170 8.99 12.42 10.87
CA ILE A 170 9.06 13.52 9.92
C ILE A 170 10.09 13.19 8.85
N LEU A 171 9.70 13.36 7.59
CA LEU A 171 10.60 13.37 6.43
C LEU A 171 10.78 14.82 5.99
N ILE A 172 12.02 15.29 5.95
CA ILE A 172 12.41 16.60 5.43
C ILE A 172 13.11 16.35 4.09
N ILE A 173 12.59 16.93 3.02
CA ILE A 173 13.25 16.89 1.71
C ILE A 173 13.92 18.24 1.50
N ASP A 174 15.25 18.22 1.39
CA ASP A 174 16.06 19.42 1.19
C ASP A 174 16.30 19.63 -0.31
N TYR A 175 15.74 20.71 -0.85
CA TYR A 175 15.87 21.13 -2.25
C TYR A 175 16.90 22.25 -2.43
N ARG A 176 17.68 22.60 -1.40
CA ARG A 176 18.66 23.67 -1.51
C ARG A 176 19.83 23.23 -2.39
N GLU A 177 20.16 24.04 -3.38
CA GLU A 177 21.35 23.84 -4.24
C GLU A 177 22.67 23.96 -3.46
N LYS A 178 22.66 24.73 -2.36
CA LYS A 178 23.82 24.93 -1.49
C LYS A 178 23.66 24.12 -0.21
N THR A 179 24.54 23.13 -0.03
CA THR A 179 24.58 22.21 1.11
C THR A 179 25.57 22.64 2.21
N ASP A 180 26.14 23.83 2.09
CA ASP A 180 27.09 24.42 3.04
C ASP A 180 26.44 24.80 4.38
N VAL A 181 25.11 25.01 4.40
CA VAL A 181 24.35 25.29 5.61
C VAL A 181 23.75 24.00 6.20
N GLN A 182 24.39 23.50 7.26
CA GLN A 182 23.88 22.37 8.05
C GLN A 182 22.65 22.77 8.88
N ILE A 183 21.54 22.06 8.70
CA ILE A 183 20.35 22.18 9.54
C ILE A 183 20.59 21.35 10.80
N ASN A 184 21.07 21.99 11.87
CA ASN A 184 21.28 21.35 13.15
C ASN A 184 20.02 21.45 14.03
N PHE A 185 19.29 20.34 14.17
CA PHE A 185 18.15 20.28 15.09
C PHE A 185 18.65 20.10 16.54
N LYS A 186 18.76 21.19 17.29
CA LYS A 186 19.01 21.15 18.74
C LYS A 186 17.68 21.17 19.50
N GLY A 187 16.98 20.04 19.51
CA GLY A 187 15.77 19.85 20.31
C GLY A 187 15.82 18.53 21.08
N HIS A 188 15.29 18.51 22.32
CA HIS A 188 15.16 17.35 23.21
C HIS A 188 14.20 16.24 22.70
N ALA A 189 14.12 16.04 21.38
CA ALA A 189 13.49 14.87 20.81
C ALA A 189 14.62 13.96 20.36
N ASP A 190 14.69 12.74 20.90
CA ASP A 190 15.60 11.71 20.43
C ASP A 190 15.60 11.73 18.90
N GLY A 191 16.76 12.00 18.28
CA GLY A 191 16.91 12.30 16.84
C GLY A 191 16.53 11.15 15.90
N SER A 192 15.85 10.12 16.39
CA SER A 192 15.36 8.94 15.70
C SER A 192 14.06 9.18 14.90
N ASN A 193 13.40 10.34 15.05
CA ASN A 193 12.12 10.63 14.42
C ASN A 193 12.19 11.63 13.24
N ILE A 194 13.38 12.14 12.89
CA ILE A 194 13.55 13.08 11.78
C ILE A 194 14.51 12.45 10.77
N VAL A 195 14.03 12.24 9.54
CA VAL A 195 14.83 11.78 8.41
C VAL A 195 14.96 12.94 7.43
N VAL A 196 16.19 13.31 7.09
CA VAL A 196 16.47 14.34 6.07
C VAL A 196 16.94 13.63 4.81
N ALA A 197 16.22 13.82 3.70
CA ALA A 197 16.59 13.35 2.38
C ALA A 197 17.06 14.55 1.54
N LEU A 198 18.28 14.48 1.02
CA LEU A 198 18.77 15.47 0.06
C LEU A 198 18.18 15.13 -1.31
N CYS A 199 17.51 16.10 -1.94
CA CYS A 199 17.10 15.94 -3.34
C CYS A 199 18.34 16.16 -4.23
N PRO A 200 18.73 15.19 -5.08
CA PRO A 200 19.86 15.38 -5.97
C PRO A 200 19.59 16.54 -6.94
N PRO A 201 20.57 17.40 -7.25
CA PRO A 201 20.40 18.58 -8.11
C PRO A 201 19.81 18.27 -9.49
N GLN A 202 20.05 17.05 -10.00
CA GLN A 202 19.53 16.57 -11.29
C GLN A 202 18.01 16.35 -11.34
N TYR A 203 17.30 16.54 -10.22
CA TYR A 203 15.83 16.47 -10.11
C TYR A 203 15.21 17.81 -9.69
N ILE A 204 16.00 18.89 -9.71
CA ILE A 204 15.56 20.26 -9.43
C ILE A 204 15.58 20.98 -10.78
N GLU A 205 14.43 21.10 -11.43
CA GLU A 205 14.22 21.91 -12.64
C GLU A 205 13.96 23.37 -12.28
#